data_AF-G5IHM2-F1
#
_entry.id   AF-G5IHM2-F1
#
_cell.length_a   1.000
_cell.length_b   1.000
_cell.length_c   1.000
_cell.angle_alpha   90.00
_cell.angle_beta   90.00
_cell.angle_gamma   90.00
#
_symmetry.space_group_name_H-M   'P 1'
#
loop_
_entity.id
_entity.type
_entity.pdbx_description
1 polymer ?
#
loop_
_entity_poly.entity_id
_entity_poly.type
_entity_poly.pdbx_seq_one_letter_code
_entity_poly.pdbx_strand_id
1 'polypeptide(L)'
;LTGTCEYDVDSSDATAAVAEILQGKTAYVRGQKLTGTMKNNGAVTGTISSKDEEYTIPQGHHDGSGKVGISAAEKEKIIPDNIREGITLLGVEGSMSGTEDAKPQAKTVTPSTKEQTVLPNSEEGYNYLSQVTVKAIPYNESENPAGGTTVTIG
;
A
#
# COMPACT_ATOMS: atom_id res chain seq x y z
N LEU A 1 6.41 68.21 -28.52
CA LEU A 1 5.41 68.40 -27.44
C LEU A 1 5.06 67.01 -26.90
N THR A 2 5.83 66.50 -25.95
CA THR A 2 5.46 65.28 -25.21
C THR A 2 4.53 65.72 -24.09
N GLY A 3 3.22 65.68 -24.35
CA GLY A 3 2.23 65.89 -23.31
C GLY A 3 2.25 64.69 -22.39
N THR A 4 2.79 64.85 -21.18
CA THR A 4 2.70 63.84 -20.12
C THR A 4 1.31 63.95 -19.49
N CYS A 5 0.32 63.37 -20.16
CA CYS A 5 -0.98 63.11 -19.57
C CYS A 5 -0.79 62.01 -18.52
N GLU A 6 -0.76 62.35 -17.23
CA GLU A 6 -0.66 61.37 -16.13
C GLU A 6 -1.89 60.45 -16.00
N TYR A 7 -2.93 60.67 -16.81
CA TYR A 7 -4.11 59.82 -16.85
C TYR A 7 -3.99 58.61 -17.80
N ASP A 8 -2.98 58.57 -18.68
CA ASP A 8 -2.73 57.44 -19.57
C ASP A 8 -1.72 56.46 -18.98
N VAL A 9 -2.04 55.16 -19.03
CA VAL A 9 -1.09 54.09 -18.72
C VAL A 9 -0.01 54.05 -19.81
N ASP A 10 1.24 54.33 -19.44
CA ASP A 10 2.38 53.95 -20.27
C ASP A 10 2.52 52.42 -20.21
N SER A 11 2.19 51.75 -21.31
CA SER A 11 2.27 50.29 -21.45
C SER A 11 3.49 49.84 -22.24
N SER A 12 4.44 50.74 -22.51
CA SER A 12 5.61 50.44 -23.36
C SER A 12 6.53 49.37 -22.76
N ASP A 13 6.57 49.24 -21.44
CA ASP A 13 7.31 48.22 -20.70
C ASP A 13 6.50 46.94 -20.41
N ALA A 14 5.19 46.93 -20.69
CA ALA A 14 4.33 45.77 -20.47
C ALA A 14 4.75 44.58 -21.35
N THR A 15 4.75 43.37 -20.77
CA THR A 15 5.29 42.16 -21.42
C THR A 15 4.26 41.08 -21.74
N ALA A 16 3.01 41.21 -21.30
CA ALA A 16 2.02 40.14 -21.40
C ALA A 16 1.71 39.72 -22.85
N ALA A 17 1.59 38.42 -23.08
CA ALA A 17 1.13 37.82 -24.33
C ALA A 17 -0.36 37.45 -24.25
N VAL A 18 -1.02 37.27 -25.41
CA VAL A 18 -2.43 36.82 -25.47
C VAL A 18 -2.65 35.48 -24.75
N ALA A 19 -1.64 34.58 -24.77
CA ALA A 19 -1.67 33.30 -24.07
C ALA A 19 -1.51 33.40 -22.55
N GLU A 20 -1.12 34.58 -22.04
CA GLU A 20 -0.94 34.87 -20.61
C GLU A 20 -2.17 35.59 -20.01
N ILE A 21 -3.12 36.00 -20.86
CA ILE A 21 -4.33 36.72 -20.47
C ILE A 21 -5.52 35.76 -20.56
N LEU A 22 -6.38 35.75 -19.54
CA LEU A 22 -7.59 34.94 -19.52
C LEU A 22 -8.47 35.17 -20.75
N GLN A 23 -9.07 34.08 -21.24
CA GLN A 23 -9.89 34.10 -22.44
C GLN A 23 -10.98 35.17 -22.37
N GLY A 24 -11.02 36.03 -23.39
CA GLY A 24 -11.99 37.12 -23.50
C GLY A 24 -11.71 38.33 -22.61
N LYS A 25 -10.68 38.29 -21.74
CA LYS A 25 -10.18 39.48 -21.04
C LYS A 25 -9.26 40.26 -21.97
N THR A 26 -9.16 41.57 -21.76
CA THR A 26 -8.34 42.45 -22.59
C THR A 26 -7.33 43.21 -21.75
N ALA A 27 -6.15 43.45 -22.28
CA ALA A 27 -5.11 44.29 -21.67
C ALA A 27 -4.48 45.18 -22.75
N TYR A 28 -3.86 46.30 -22.35
CA TYR A 28 -3.01 47.09 -23.23
C TYR A 28 -1.55 46.74 -22.98
N VAL A 29 -0.83 46.40 -24.05
CA VAL A 29 0.58 46.01 -24.01
C VAL A 29 1.29 46.70 -25.17
N ARG A 30 2.34 47.48 -24.88
CA ARG A 30 3.11 48.24 -25.88
C ARG A 30 2.23 49.10 -26.79
N GLY A 31 1.22 49.75 -26.21
CA GLY A 31 0.26 50.59 -26.95
C GLY A 31 -0.79 49.84 -27.77
N GLN A 32 -0.84 48.50 -27.72
CA GLN A 32 -1.83 47.68 -28.44
C GLN A 32 -2.80 46.99 -27.49
N LYS A 33 -4.08 46.96 -27.86
CA LYS A 33 -5.09 46.17 -27.14
C LYS A 33 -4.95 44.70 -27.51
N LEU A 34 -4.63 43.86 -26.53
CA LEU A 34 -4.60 42.41 -26.64
C LEU A 34 -5.88 41.80 -26.06
N THR A 35 -6.38 40.75 -26.69
CA THR A 35 -7.47 39.91 -26.17
C THR A 35 -6.89 38.56 -25.79
N GLY A 36 -7.11 38.14 -24.55
CA GLY A 36 -6.57 36.91 -24.00
C GLY A 36 -7.17 35.65 -24.59
N THR A 37 -6.36 34.60 -24.59
CA THR A 37 -6.68 33.25 -25.09
C THR A 37 -6.42 32.16 -24.04
N MET A 38 -5.93 32.51 -22.84
CA MET A 38 -5.69 31.52 -21.79
C MET A 38 -7.01 30.93 -21.29
N LYS A 39 -7.18 29.63 -21.46
CA LYS A 39 -8.36 28.92 -20.93
C LYS A 39 -8.40 29.01 -19.41
N ASN A 40 -9.58 29.28 -18.85
CA ASN A 40 -9.83 29.12 -17.43
C ASN A 40 -10.36 27.71 -17.16
N ASN A 41 -9.55 26.87 -16.50
CA ASN A 41 -9.89 25.49 -16.16
C ASN A 41 -10.58 25.37 -14.79
N GLY A 42 -10.58 26.44 -13.97
CA GLY A 42 -11.19 26.44 -12.64
C GLY A 42 -10.60 25.36 -11.72
N ALA A 43 -11.47 24.63 -11.03
CA ALA A 43 -11.13 23.56 -10.10
C ALA A 43 -10.94 22.23 -10.84
N VAL A 44 -9.72 21.96 -11.32
CA VAL A 44 -9.42 20.68 -11.97
C VAL A 44 -9.27 19.58 -10.93
N THR A 45 -10.04 18.51 -11.07
CA THR A 45 -9.97 17.32 -10.22
C THR A 45 -9.58 16.09 -11.01
N GLY A 46 -8.74 15.25 -10.41
CA GLY A 46 -8.23 14.02 -10.99
C GLY A 46 -8.21 12.88 -9.99
N THR A 47 -8.28 11.66 -10.52
CA THR A 47 -8.16 10.43 -9.72
C THR A 47 -7.08 9.53 -10.28
N ILE A 48 -6.31 8.89 -9.40
CA ILE A 48 -5.35 7.84 -9.75
C ILE A 48 -5.90 6.51 -9.28
N SER A 49 -6.01 5.55 -10.20
CA SER A 49 -6.63 4.23 -10.00
C SER A 49 -5.68 3.07 -10.28
N SER A 50 -4.51 3.32 -10.86
CA SER A 50 -3.47 2.30 -11.06
C SER A 50 -2.08 2.83 -10.72
N LYS A 51 -1.14 1.91 -10.48
CA LYS A 51 0.20 2.22 -9.95
C LYS A 51 1.05 3.13 -10.86
N ASP A 52 0.86 3.05 -12.17
CA ASP A 52 1.63 3.79 -13.18
C ASP A 52 0.76 4.86 -13.88
N GLU A 53 -0.45 5.14 -13.37
CA GLU A 53 -1.32 6.15 -13.97
C GLU A 53 -0.81 7.55 -13.68
N GLU A 54 -0.72 8.36 -14.73
CA GLU A 54 -0.37 9.76 -14.66
C GLU A 54 -1.59 10.62 -15.00
N TYR A 55 -1.89 11.61 -14.15
CA TYR A 55 -2.91 12.60 -14.43
C TYR A 55 -2.28 13.86 -15.05
N THR A 56 -2.56 14.11 -16.34
CA THR A 56 -2.10 15.32 -17.01
C THR A 56 -2.98 16.51 -16.65
N ILE A 57 -2.41 17.50 -15.97
CA ILE A 57 -3.08 18.75 -15.67
C ILE A 57 -3.14 19.61 -16.95
N PRO A 58 -4.34 20.03 -17.42
CA PRO A 58 -4.46 20.79 -18.65
C PRO A 58 -3.83 22.18 -18.51
N GLN A 59 -3.21 22.65 -19.58
CA GLN A 59 -2.67 24.01 -19.66
C GLN A 59 -3.81 25.05 -19.50
N GLY A 60 -3.51 26.13 -18.79
CA GLY A 60 -4.45 27.24 -18.55
C GLY A 60 -4.41 27.70 -17.10
N HIS A 61 -5.33 28.59 -16.75
CA HIS A 61 -5.49 29.08 -15.39
C HIS A 61 -6.28 28.06 -14.54
N HIS A 62 -5.81 27.83 -13.32
CA HIS A 62 -6.49 27.01 -12.31
C HIS A 62 -6.74 27.88 -11.08
N ASP A 63 -7.88 27.71 -10.43
CA ASP A 63 -8.28 28.54 -9.29
C ASP A 63 -7.63 28.14 -7.95
N GLY A 64 -6.75 27.14 -7.96
CA GLY A 64 -6.04 26.64 -6.79
C GLY A 64 -6.87 25.70 -5.89
N SER A 65 -8.15 25.47 -6.20
CA SER A 65 -9.01 24.57 -5.43
C SER A 65 -9.03 23.12 -5.96
N GLY A 66 -8.46 22.90 -7.15
CA GLY A 66 -8.30 21.59 -7.76
C GLY A 66 -7.50 20.60 -6.91
N LYS A 67 -7.82 19.30 -7.04
CA LYS A 67 -7.17 18.21 -6.30
C LYS A 67 -7.00 16.98 -7.16
N VAL A 68 -5.85 16.33 -7.06
CA VAL A 68 -5.63 14.98 -7.59
C VAL A 68 -5.46 14.05 -6.40
N GLY A 69 -6.14 12.89 -6.43
CA GLY A 69 -6.06 11.93 -5.33
C GLY A 69 -6.24 10.50 -5.79
N ILE A 70 -5.95 9.56 -4.90
CA ILE A 70 -6.21 8.14 -5.15
C ILE A 70 -7.73 7.92 -5.21
N SER A 71 -8.18 7.07 -6.14
CA SER A 71 -9.59 6.69 -6.27
C SER A 71 -10.13 6.13 -4.95
N ALA A 72 -11.43 6.29 -4.70
CA ALA A 72 -12.05 5.78 -3.47
C ALA A 72 -11.89 4.25 -3.34
N ALA A 73 -12.05 3.53 -4.46
CA ALA A 73 -11.90 2.08 -4.50
C ALA A 73 -10.47 1.63 -4.15
N GLU A 74 -9.43 2.33 -4.62
CA GLU A 74 -8.06 1.97 -4.25
C GLU A 74 -7.75 2.36 -2.79
N LYS A 75 -8.33 3.44 -2.27
CA LYS A 75 -8.20 3.79 -0.83
C LYS A 75 -8.78 2.71 0.08
N GLU A 76 -9.93 2.13 -0.29
CA GLU A 76 -10.56 1.06 0.48
C GLU A 76 -9.70 -0.21 0.55
N LYS A 77 -8.78 -0.42 -0.40
CA LYS A 77 -7.83 -1.55 -0.37
C LYS A 77 -6.65 -1.31 0.56
N ILE A 78 -6.32 -0.05 0.84
CA ILE A 78 -5.21 0.36 1.73
C ILE A 78 -5.72 0.30 3.17
N ILE A 79 -5.96 -0.92 3.64
CA ILE A 79 -6.31 -1.23 5.02
C ILE A 79 -5.16 -1.97 5.70
N PRO A 80 -4.94 -1.77 7.02
CA PRO A 80 -3.86 -2.44 7.75
C PRO A 80 -3.81 -3.95 7.50
N ASP A 81 -4.96 -4.61 7.50
CA ASP A 81 -5.08 -6.07 7.36
C ASP A 81 -4.68 -6.58 5.96
N ASN A 82 -4.60 -5.71 4.95
CA ASN A 82 -4.09 -6.05 3.61
C ASN A 82 -2.59 -5.78 3.45
N ILE A 83 -1.96 -5.15 4.44
CA ILE A 83 -0.57 -4.70 4.39
C ILE A 83 0.24 -5.51 5.41
N ARG A 84 1.35 -6.09 4.95
CA ARG A 84 2.24 -6.86 5.81
C ARG A 84 2.75 -6.05 6.99
N GLU A 85 2.78 -6.66 8.16
CA GLU A 85 3.32 -6.08 9.39
C GLU A 85 4.72 -5.48 9.17
N GLY A 86 4.93 -4.29 9.74
CA GLY A 86 6.17 -3.52 9.61
C GLY A 86 6.33 -2.76 8.28
N ILE A 87 5.32 -2.78 7.39
CA ILE A 87 5.26 -1.95 6.19
C ILE A 87 4.25 -0.82 6.38
N THR A 88 4.66 0.41 6.06
CA THR A 88 3.76 1.56 5.96
C THR A 88 3.49 1.87 4.50
N LEU A 89 2.21 1.81 4.10
CA LEU A 89 1.75 2.17 2.75
C LEU A 89 0.90 3.43 2.83
N LEU A 90 1.40 4.54 2.26
CA LEU A 90 0.69 5.82 2.19
C LEU A 90 0.19 6.33 3.56
N GLY A 91 0.93 6.05 4.63
CA GLY A 91 0.62 6.43 6.01
C GLY A 91 -0.21 5.41 6.80
N VAL A 92 -0.62 4.31 6.18
CA VAL A 92 -1.29 3.19 6.85
C VAL A 92 -0.25 2.13 7.20
N GLU A 93 -0.08 1.85 8.49
CA GLU A 93 0.78 0.77 8.98
C GLU A 93 0.07 -0.58 8.85
N GLY A 94 0.77 -1.58 8.34
CA GLY A 94 0.26 -2.92 8.15
C GLY A 94 0.18 -3.74 9.43
N SER A 95 -0.86 -4.56 9.53
CA SER A 95 -1.12 -5.51 10.62
C SER A 95 -1.13 -6.96 10.15
N MET A 96 -1.08 -7.23 8.83
CA MET A 96 -1.12 -8.59 8.32
C MET A 96 0.13 -9.36 8.77
N SER A 97 -0.07 -10.34 9.65
CA SER A 97 1.00 -11.18 10.14
C SER A 97 1.42 -12.23 9.10
N GLY A 98 2.58 -12.84 9.26
CA GLY A 98 2.96 -14.03 8.47
C GLY A 98 2.23 -15.31 8.90
N THR A 99 1.39 -15.21 9.93
CA THR A 99 0.77 -16.33 10.65
C THR A 99 -0.73 -16.09 10.82
N GLU A 100 -1.35 -15.35 9.91
CA GLU A 100 -2.81 -15.18 9.87
C GLU A 100 -3.44 -16.58 9.92
N ASP A 101 -4.39 -16.78 10.81
CA ASP A 101 -5.07 -18.06 11.06
C ASP A 101 -4.18 -19.25 11.47
N ALA A 102 -2.89 -19.03 11.77
CA ALA A 102 -2.00 -20.05 12.29
C ALA A 102 -2.49 -20.54 13.66
N LYS A 103 -2.88 -21.81 13.71
CA LYS A 103 -3.32 -22.53 14.91
C LYS A 103 -2.36 -23.70 15.13
N PRO A 104 -1.18 -23.44 15.73
CA PRO A 104 -0.17 -24.45 15.96
C PRO A 104 -0.60 -25.48 17.01
N GLN A 105 -0.33 -26.76 16.75
CA GLN A 105 -0.47 -27.83 17.73
C GLN A 105 0.86 -28.48 18.08
N ALA A 106 1.14 -28.63 19.38
CA ALA A 106 2.18 -29.52 19.86
C ALA A 106 1.59 -30.91 20.15
N LYS A 107 2.22 -31.97 19.65
CA LYS A 107 1.83 -33.36 19.92
C LYS A 107 2.96 -34.16 20.54
N THR A 108 2.60 -35.16 21.34
CA THR A 108 3.55 -36.13 21.90
C THR A 108 3.16 -37.53 21.44
N VAL A 109 4.13 -38.31 20.99
CA VAL A 109 3.94 -39.71 20.56
C VAL A 109 4.90 -40.63 21.29
N THR A 110 4.48 -41.87 21.55
CA THR A 110 5.36 -42.93 22.03
C THR A 110 5.83 -43.74 20.82
N PRO A 111 7.12 -44.12 20.72
CA PRO A 111 7.60 -45.01 19.68
C PRO A 111 6.76 -46.30 19.62
N SER A 112 6.56 -46.82 18.41
CA SER A 112 5.78 -48.03 18.14
C SER A 112 6.48 -48.85 17.07
N THR A 113 6.26 -50.16 17.08
CA THR A 113 6.71 -51.07 16.02
C THR A 113 5.87 -50.96 14.75
N LYS A 114 4.78 -50.19 14.79
CA LYS A 114 3.92 -49.85 13.64
C LYS A 114 4.11 -48.38 13.25
N GLU A 115 3.87 -48.09 11.97
CA GLU A 115 3.86 -46.71 11.46
C GLU A 115 2.84 -45.84 12.22
N GLN A 116 3.22 -44.59 12.47
CA GLN A 116 2.39 -43.60 13.15
C GLN A 116 2.29 -42.35 12.28
N THR A 117 1.07 -41.99 11.90
CA THR A 117 0.79 -40.73 11.21
C THR A 117 0.43 -39.66 12.24
N VAL A 118 1.23 -38.60 12.32
CA VAL A 118 0.96 -37.46 13.21
C VAL A 118 0.46 -36.30 12.37
N LEU A 119 -0.84 -36.00 12.50
CA LEU A 119 -1.49 -34.88 11.82
C LEU A 119 -1.99 -33.86 12.86
N PRO A 120 -2.16 -32.58 12.52
CA PRO A 120 -2.87 -31.64 13.38
C PRO A 120 -4.33 -32.07 13.57
N ASN A 121 -4.91 -31.76 14.73
CA ASN A 121 -6.33 -32.00 15.02
C ASN A 121 -7.19 -30.93 14.34
N SER A 122 -7.53 -31.17 13.07
CA SER A 122 -8.35 -30.22 12.29
C SER A 122 -9.74 -29.99 12.89
N GLU A 123 -10.32 -30.98 13.59
CA GLU A 123 -11.63 -30.86 14.25
C GLU A 123 -11.61 -29.89 15.45
N GLU A 124 -10.46 -29.74 16.10
CA GLU A 124 -10.22 -28.74 17.16
C GLU A 124 -9.73 -27.40 16.57
N GLY A 125 -9.68 -27.29 15.25
CA GLY A 125 -9.31 -26.08 14.52
C GLY A 125 -7.82 -25.91 14.28
N TYR A 126 -6.94 -26.85 14.63
CA TYR A 126 -5.50 -26.73 14.38
C TYR A 126 -5.18 -26.98 12.89
N ASN A 127 -4.25 -26.20 12.32
CA ASN A 127 -3.89 -26.29 10.89
C ASN A 127 -2.45 -26.74 10.63
N TYR A 128 -1.56 -26.76 11.63
CA TYR A 128 -0.22 -27.36 11.50
C TYR A 128 0.33 -27.83 12.85
N LEU A 129 1.38 -28.65 12.79
CA LEU A 129 2.13 -29.08 13.96
C LEU A 129 3.31 -28.14 14.18
N SER A 130 3.34 -27.43 15.30
CA SER A 130 4.50 -26.61 15.70
C SER A 130 5.62 -27.45 16.29
N GLN A 131 5.27 -28.58 16.91
CA GLN A 131 6.22 -29.46 17.57
C GLN A 131 5.67 -30.89 17.67
N VAL A 132 6.54 -31.88 17.43
CA VAL A 132 6.26 -33.29 17.73
C VAL A 132 7.33 -33.80 18.68
N THR A 133 6.93 -34.11 19.91
CA THR A 133 7.80 -34.71 20.92
C THR A 133 7.67 -36.23 20.85
N VAL A 134 8.75 -36.93 20.51
CA VAL A 134 8.79 -38.40 20.56
C VAL A 134 9.32 -38.82 21.92
N LYS A 135 8.54 -39.60 22.68
CA LYS A 135 8.98 -40.13 23.98
C LYS A 135 10.10 -41.15 23.80
N ALA A 136 10.80 -41.45 24.89
CA ALA A 136 11.71 -42.58 24.92
C ALA A 136 10.97 -43.88 24.54
N ILE A 137 11.67 -44.78 23.86
CA ILE A 137 11.17 -46.13 23.60
C ILE A 137 10.98 -46.80 24.97
N PRO A 138 9.80 -47.33 25.30
CA PRO A 138 9.65 -48.05 26.55
C PRO A 138 10.36 -49.42 26.40
N TYR A 139 11.25 -49.69 27.34
CA TYR A 139 11.95 -50.97 27.41
C TYR A 139 12.13 -51.34 28.88
N ASN A 140 12.21 -52.66 29.12
CA ASN A 140 12.55 -53.21 30.42
C ASN A 140 13.77 -54.11 30.28
N GLU A 141 14.66 -54.07 31.28
CA GLU A 141 15.84 -54.92 31.35
C GLU A 141 15.68 -55.93 32.48
N SER A 142 16.10 -57.17 32.23
CA SER A 142 16.10 -58.24 33.21
C SER A 142 17.29 -59.17 32.98
N GLU A 143 17.88 -59.69 34.05
CA GLU A 143 18.92 -60.72 33.95
C GLU A 143 18.33 -62.04 33.45
N ASN A 144 19.05 -62.72 32.58
CA ASN A 144 18.64 -64.01 32.03
C ASN A 144 19.46 -65.18 32.59
N PRO A 145 18.93 -66.42 32.57
CA PRO A 145 19.63 -67.59 33.09
C PRO A 145 20.94 -67.96 32.39
N ALA A 146 21.22 -67.35 31.22
CA ALA A 146 22.46 -67.55 30.46
C ALA A 146 23.57 -66.55 30.84
N GLY A 147 23.34 -65.69 31.83
CA GLY A 147 24.32 -64.73 32.33
C GLY A 147 24.38 -63.39 31.57
N GLY A 148 23.35 -63.05 30.78
CA GLY A 148 23.25 -61.76 30.08
C GLY A 148 21.99 -60.95 30.45
N THR A 149 21.89 -59.71 29.95
CA THR A 149 20.70 -58.86 30.12
C THR A 149 19.74 -59.03 28.94
N THR A 150 18.50 -59.43 29.21
CA THR A 150 17.41 -59.43 28.23
C THR A 150 16.72 -58.06 28.25
N VAL A 151 16.66 -57.41 27.09
CA VAL A 151 15.89 -56.18 26.86
C VAL A 151 14.55 -56.54 26.23
N THR A 152 13.44 -56.19 26.88
CA THR A 152 12.08 -56.32 26.34
C THR A 152 11.58 -54.94 25.94
N ILE A 153 11.37 -54.73 24.64
CA ILE A 153 10.75 -53.52 24.09
C ILE A 153 9.23 -53.68 24.19
N GLY A 154 8.53 -52.71 24.77
CA GLY A 154 7.07 -52.77 25.00
C GLY A 154 6.40 -51.41 24.97
#